data_AF-A0A4R2NW97-F1
#
_entry.id   AF-A0A4R2NW97-F1
#
_cell.length_a   1.000
_cell.length_b   1.000
_cell.length_c   1.000
_cell.angle_alpha   90.00
_cell.angle_beta   90.00
_cell.angle_gamma   90.00
#
_symmetry.space_group_name_H-M   'P 1'
#
loop_
_entity.id
_entity.type
_entity.pdbx_description
1 polymer ?
#
loop_
_entity_poly.entity_id
_entity_poly.type
_entity_poly.pdbx_seq_one_letter_code
_entity_poly.pdbx_strand_id
1 'polypeptide(L)'
;MKANVIAYHLEKRLDLNVIRTLFPNLSIVKREHTFLLYEIEDDSYLYIKDYGSIVFFNCSEEFKNVTISSIASKEIQPESLPSESYSLSIGSETDVDFNTIKVKELNVDTIHVVCLNLGQSVALMNYVDKTSDLHDKTLVYSKQLEHTGNFKLTKKQMRKFIGKTMNLKNNIAEDLFVFEAPEVAWNVKELSLLDYKLRDELDVVKRHQGIENSLNVIKENLDLFRDILNHKYSSMLEWIIIILILLEVVQIFF
;
A
#
# COMPACT_ATOMS: atom_id res chain seq x y z
N MET A 1 -1.21 21.81 -25.02
CA MET A 1 -1.17 22.04 -23.56
C MET A 1 -0.24 21.03 -22.92
N LYS A 2 0.56 21.43 -21.91
CA LYS A 2 1.38 20.52 -21.10
C LYS A 2 0.96 20.71 -19.63
N ALA A 3 0.61 19.63 -18.95
CA ALA A 3 0.20 19.62 -17.55
C ALA A 3 1.14 18.73 -16.73
N ASN A 4 1.30 19.03 -15.45
CA ASN A 4 2.01 18.16 -14.51
C ASN A 4 1.00 17.37 -13.69
N VAL A 5 1.24 16.08 -13.48
CA VAL A 5 0.42 15.25 -12.61
C VAL A 5 1.33 14.62 -11.57
N ILE A 6 0.99 14.77 -10.29
CA ILE A 6 1.76 14.20 -9.19
C ILE A 6 0.86 13.53 -8.17
N ALA A 7 1.19 12.31 -7.81
CA ALA A 7 0.49 11.52 -6.81
C ALA A 7 1.31 11.44 -5.51
N TYR A 8 0.62 11.42 -4.38
CA TYR A 8 1.16 11.18 -3.05
C TYR A 8 0.31 10.13 -2.32
N HIS A 9 0.91 9.39 -1.40
CA HIS A 9 0.20 8.43 -0.57
C HIS A 9 0.36 8.74 0.93
N LEU A 10 -0.75 8.90 1.66
CA LEU A 10 -0.76 9.30 3.08
C LEU A 10 -0.61 8.13 4.07
N GLU A 11 -0.43 6.91 3.59
CA GLU A 11 -0.29 5.68 4.38
C GLU A 11 -1.45 5.36 5.34
N LYS A 12 -2.57 6.08 5.21
CA LYS A 12 -3.78 5.92 5.99
C LYS A 12 -4.98 6.00 5.07
N ARG A 13 -6.01 5.22 5.38
CA ARG A 13 -7.31 5.37 4.75
C ARG A 13 -7.94 6.72 5.11
N LEU A 14 -8.73 7.24 4.18
CA LEU A 14 -9.40 8.52 4.27
C LEU A 14 -10.92 8.30 4.26
N ASP A 15 -11.60 8.94 5.21
CA ASP A 15 -13.06 9.01 5.17
C ASP A 15 -13.47 10.12 4.21
N LEU A 16 -13.94 9.73 3.03
CA LEU A 16 -14.36 10.67 1.99
C LEU A 16 -15.51 11.58 2.42
N ASN A 17 -16.33 11.20 3.41
CA ASN A 17 -17.35 12.10 3.94
C ASN A 17 -16.72 13.25 4.74
N VAL A 18 -15.68 12.96 5.53
CA VAL A 18 -14.92 13.99 6.25
C VAL A 18 -14.17 14.88 5.27
N ILE A 19 -13.53 14.30 4.25
CA ILE A 19 -12.78 15.06 3.23
C ILE A 19 -13.67 16.11 2.55
N ARG A 20 -14.93 15.78 2.24
CA ARG A 20 -15.88 16.72 1.64
C ARG A 20 -16.14 17.95 2.51
N THR A 21 -16.09 17.80 3.84
CA THR A 21 -16.28 18.94 4.76
C THR A 21 -15.07 19.86 4.81
N LEU A 22 -13.89 19.37 4.44
CA LEU A 22 -12.65 20.16 4.42
C LEU A 22 -12.59 21.13 3.23
N PHE A 23 -13.25 20.79 2.12
CA PHE A 23 -13.21 21.54 0.88
C PHE A 23 -14.61 21.93 0.38
N PRO A 24 -15.39 22.71 1.14
CA PRO A 24 -16.78 23.02 0.80
C PRO A 24 -16.93 23.88 -0.47
N ASN A 25 -15.87 24.60 -0.85
CA ASN A 25 -15.88 25.55 -1.96
C ASN A 25 -15.37 24.94 -3.28
N LEU A 26 -14.88 23.70 -3.27
CA LEU A 26 -14.39 23.05 -4.49
C LEU A 26 -15.52 22.37 -5.24
N SER A 27 -15.53 22.50 -6.57
CA SER A 27 -16.51 21.85 -7.44
C SER A 27 -16.18 20.36 -7.56
N ILE A 28 -17.16 19.49 -7.31
CA ILE A 28 -17.00 18.05 -7.49
C ILE A 28 -17.46 17.70 -8.91
N VAL A 29 -16.54 17.23 -9.74
CA VAL A 29 -16.83 16.84 -11.13
C VAL A 29 -17.22 15.37 -11.23
N LYS A 30 -16.59 14.51 -10.43
CA LYS A 30 -16.91 13.08 -10.36
C LYS A 30 -16.82 12.57 -8.93
N ARG A 31 -17.74 11.67 -8.58
CA ARG A 31 -17.85 11.11 -7.24
C ARG A 31 -18.30 9.66 -7.29
N GLU A 32 -17.60 8.84 -6.52
CA GLU A 32 -18.03 7.48 -6.19
C GLU A 32 -17.82 7.20 -4.71
N HIS A 33 -18.15 6.00 -4.25
CA HIS A 33 -17.92 5.59 -2.86
C HIS A 33 -16.45 5.51 -2.50
N THR A 34 -15.57 5.30 -3.49
CA THR A 34 -14.15 5.07 -3.28
C THR A 34 -13.27 6.26 -3.67
N PHE A 35 -13.81 7.26 -4.37
CA PHE A 35 -13.03 8.45 -4.74
C PHE A 35 -13.83 9.74 -4.89
N LEU A 36 -13.11 10.86 -4.84
CA LEU A 36 -13.60 12.20 -5.14
C LEU A 36 -12.67 12.85 -6.18
N LEU A 37 -13.25 13.44 -7.23
CA LEU A 37 -12.53 14.27 -8.21
C LEU A 37 -13.10 15.68 -8.16
N TYR A 38 -12.26 16.62 -7.73
CA TYR A 38 -12.55 18.04 -7.68
C TYR A 38 -11.89 18.78 -8.83
N GLU A 39 -12.57 19.82 -9.31
CA GLU A 39 -12.00 20.87 -10.15
C GLU A 39 -11.69 22.08 -9.28
N ILE A 40 -10.47 22.60 -9.44
CA ILE A 40 -9.93 23.70 -8.63
C ILE A 40 -10.03 25.01 -9.42
N GLU A 41 -9.42 25.02 -10.60
CA GLU A 41 -9.35 26.11 -11.56
C GLU A 41 -9.36 25.49 -12.97
N ASP A 42 -9.38 26.31 -14.03
CA ASP A 42 -9.32 25.84 -15.42
C ASP A 42 -8.14 24.85 -15.59
N ASP A 43 -8.47 23.63 -16.02
CA ASP A 43 -7.55 22.51 -16.23
C ASP A 43 -6.74 22.06 -15.00
N SER A 44 -7.21 22.32 -13.78
CA SER A 44 -6.57 21.89 -12.52
C SER A 44 -7.51 21.05 -11.66
N TYR A 45 -7.06 19.87 -11.25
CA TYR A 45 -7.91 18.88 -10.59
C TYR A 45 -7.24 18.24 -9.37
N LEU A 46 -8.05 17.91 -8.38
CA LEU A 46 -7.66 17.18 -7.18
C LEU A 46 -8.43 15.87 -7.10
N TYR A 47 -7.71 14.76 -7.14
CA TYR A 47 -8.27 13.43 -7.01
C TYR A 47 -7.89 12.84 -5.64
N ILE A 48 -8.88 12.37 -4.89
CA ILE A 48 -8.68 11.77 -3.57
C ILE A 48 -9.32 10.39 -3.56
N LYS A 49 -8.53 9.39 -3.19
CA LYS A 49 -8.95 8.00 -3.09
C LYS A 49 -9.04 7.57 -1.63
N ASP A 50 -10.05 6.77 -1.31
CA ASP A 50 -10.33 6.28 0.04
C ASP A 50 -9.17 5.51 0.70
N TYR A 51 -8.36 4.80 -0.08
CA TYR A 51 -7.16 4.13 0.42
C TYR A 51 -5.97 5.06 0.71
N GLY A 52 -6.12 6.38 0.57
CA GLY A 52 -5.12 7.35 1.04
C GLY A 52 -4.23 7.97 -0.04
N SER A 53 -4.49 7.70 -1.31
CA SER A 53 -3.79 8.37 -2.40
C SER A 53 -4.46 9.69 -2.77
N ILE A 54 -3.64 10.71 -2.97
CA ILE A 54 -4.03 12.05 -3.41
C ILE A 54 -3.26 12.36 -4.68
N VAL A 55 -3.96 12.72 -5.75
CA VAL A 55 -3.34 13.08 -7.03
C VAL A 55 -3.72 14.50 -7.39
N PHE A 56 -2.69 15.30 -7.67
CA PHE A 56 -2.82 16.68 -8.09
C PHE A 56 -2.53 16.75 -9.59
N PHE A 57 -3.49 17.28 -10.33
CA PHE A 57 -3.38 17.54 -11.75
C PHE A 57 -3.24 19.05 -11.94
N ASN A 58 -2.09 19.49 -12.42
CA ASN A 58 -1.76 20.87 -12.75
C ASN A 58 -1.90 21.87 -11.58
N CYS A 59 -1.85 21.41 -10.33
CA CYS A 59 -1.99 22.27 -9.15
C CYS A 59 -0.67 22.95 -8.74
N SER A 60 -0.78 24.12 -8.12
CA SER A 60 0.36 24.85 -7.54
C SER A 60 0.95 24.14 -6.32
N GLU A 61 2.25 24.36 -6.04
CA GLU A 61 2.93 23.82 -4.85
C GLU A 61 2.26 24.25 -3.54
N GLU A 62 1.80 25.50 -3.46
CA GLU A 62 1.07 26.03 -2.30
C GLU A 62 -0.21 25.24 -2.04
N PHE A 63 -1.01 25.00 -3.08
CA PHE A 63 -2.23 24.22 -2.97
C PHE A 63 -1.97 22.77 -2.53
N LYS A 64 -0.91 22.14 -3.07
CA LYS A 64 -0.50 20.79 -2.68
C LYS A 64 -0.17 20.71 -1.19
N ASN A 65 0.67 21.62 -0.68
CA ASN A 65 1.10 21.67 0.72
C ASN A 65 -0.07 21.87 1.68
N VAL A 66 -0.95 22.83 1.38
CA VAL A 66 -2.14 23.14 2.19
C VAL A 66 -3.10 21.96 2.20
N THR A 67 -3.36 21.34 1.04
CA THR A 67 -4.27 20.21 0.90
C THR A 67 -3.76 18.99 1.68
N ILE A 68 -2.49 18.61 1.50
CA ILE A 68 -1.88 17.49 2.20
C ILE A 68 -1.93 17.70 3.72
N SER A 69 -1.54 18.88 4.19
CA SER A 69 -1.52 19.19 5.63
C SER A 69 -2.93 19.19 6.24
N SER A 70 -3.92 19.68 5.51
CA SER A 70 -5.33 19.69 5.95
C SER A 70 -5.88 18.26 6.09
N ILE A 71 -5.65 17.41 5.10
CA ILE A 71 -6.09 16.00 5.12
C ILE A 71 -5.33 15.18 6.15
N ALA A 72 -4.04 15.48 6.32
CA ALA A 72 -3.20 14.84 7.34
C ALA A 72 -3.60 15.24 8.76
N SER A 73 -4.21 16.42 8.94
CA SER A 73 -4.45 17.08 10.22
C SER A 73 -3.15 17.34 11.01
N LYS A 74 -2.04 17.47 10.29
CA LYS A 74 -0.70 17.82 10.81
C LYS A 74 0.13 18.37 9.65
N GLU A 75 1.16 19.15 9.98
CA GLU A 75 2.11 19.62 8.97
C GLU A 75 2.93 18.43 8.45
N ILE A 76 2.87 18.21 7.14
CA ILE A 76 3.61 17.17 6.43
C ILE A 76 4.29 17.81 5.23
N GLN A 77 5.59 17.58 5.09
CA GLN A 77 6.33 17.89 3.87
C GLN A 77 6.00 16.82 2.82
N PRO A 78 5.41 17.17 1.66
CA PRO A 78 5.04 16.18 0.65
C PRO A 78 6.20 15.29 0.18
N GLU A 79 7.43 15.81 0.23
CA GLU A 79 8.67 15.09 -0.14
C GLU A 79 8.95 13.89 0.78
N SER A 80 8.37 13.87 1.97
CA SER A 80 8.48 12.74 2.90
C SER A 80 7.50 11.60 2.59
N LEU A 81 6.56 11.82 1.66
CA LEU A 81 5.55 10.84 1.29
C LEU A 81 5.97 10.07 0.03
N PRO A 82 5.58 8.79 -0.10
CA PRO A 82 5.65 8.09 -1.38
C PRO A 82 4.95 8.91 -2.46
N SER A 83 5.67 9.20 -3.55
CA SER A 83 5.19 10.06 -4.62
C SER A 83 5.69 9.65 -5.98
N GLU A 84 4.90 9.97 -7.01
CA GLU A 84 5.22 9.69 -8.40
C GLU A 84 4.63 10.77 -9.30
N SER A 85 5.37 11.20 -10.33
CA SER A 85 4.99 12.33 -11.17
C SER A 85 5.18 12.09 -12.65
N TYR A 86 4.25 12.61 -13.44
CA TYR A 86 4.21 12.50 -14.90
C TYR A 86 3.90 13.85 -15.53
N SER A 87 4.46 14.10 -16.71
CA SER A 87 4.09 15.21 -17.58
C SER A 87 3.05 14.76 -18.60
N LEU A 88 1.87 15.35 -18.59
CA LEU A 88 0.82 15.07 -19.56
C LEU A 88 0.82 16.09 -20.71
N SER A 89 0.57 15.63 -21.93
CA SER A 89 0.41 16.48 -23.11
C SER A 89 -0.65 15.94 -24.08
N ILE A 90 -1.24 16.82 -24.87
CA ILE A 90 -2.17 16.45 -25.94
C ILE A 90 -1.38 16.15 -27.22
N GLY A 91 -1.63 15.01 -27.85
CA GLY A 91 -0.96 14.55 -29.06
C GLY A 91 -1.90 13.85 -30.05
N SER A 92 -1.35 13.33 -31.15
CA SER A 92 -2.13 12.61 -32.17
C SER A 92 -2.55 11.20 -31.75
N GLU A 93 -1.79 10.60 -30.82
CA GLU A 93 -1.99 9.23 -30.36
C GLU A 93 -1.86 9.15 -28.83
N THR A 94 -2.54 8.16 -28.26
CA THR A 94 -2.44 7.87 -26.83
C THR A 94 -1.18 7.04 -26.58
N ASP A 95 -0.29 7.55 -25.73
CA ASP A 95 0.97 6.90 -25.42
C ASP A 95 1.45 7.22 -24.00
N VAL A 96 2.16 6.28 -23.39
CA VAL A 96 2.74 6.44 -22.05
C VAL A 96 4.15 5.92 -22.15
N ASP A 97 5.11 6.76 -21.75
CA ASP A 97 6.53 6.46 -21.84
C ASP A 97 7.28 7.34 -20.84
N PHE A 98 8.21 6.77 -20.07
CA PHE A 98 9.12 7.45 -19.14
C PHE A 98 8.66 8.82 -18.62
N ASN A 99 7.81 8.81 -17.59
CA ASN A 99 7.27 10.00 -16.91
C ASN A 99 6.50 10.96 -17.84
N THR A 100 6.06 10.50 -19.02
CA THR A 100 5.29 11.28 -19.99
C THR A 100 4.02 10.55 -20.38
N ILE A 101 2.90 11.29 -20.40
CA ILE A 101 1.59 10.80 -20.86
C ILE A 101 1.18 11.65 -22.06
N LYS A 102 0.85 11.00 -23.17
CA LYS A 102 0.24 11.61 -24.35
C LYS A 102 -1.18 11.10 -24.49
N VAL A 103 -2.13 12.01 -24.65
CA VAL A 103 -3.55 11.68 -24.84
C VAL A 103 -4.08 12.43 -26.06
N LYS A 104 -5.06 11.85 -26.76
CA LYS A 104 -5.71 12.52 -27.90
C LYS A 104 -6.58 13.69 -27.47
N GLU A 105 -7.28 13.53 -26.36
CA GLU A 105 -8.21 14.50 -25.82
C GLU A 105 -8.13 14.50 -24.31
N LEU A 106 -8.15 15.70 -23.73
CA LEU A 106 -8.22 15.89 -22.30
C LEU A 106 -9.68 16.18 -21.93
N ASN A 107 -10.28 15.23 -21.21
CA ASN A 107 -11.59 15.39 -20.61
C ASN A 107 -11.56 14.79 -19.19
N VAL A 108 -12.66 14.96 -18.46
CA VAL A 108 -12.79 14.50 -17.07
C VAL A 108 -12.48 13.00 -16.93
N ASP A 109 -12.89 12.17 -17.89
CA ASP A 109 -12.64 10.74 -17.83
C ASP A 109 -11.18 10.39 -18.11
N THR A 110 -10.53 11.07 -19.06
CA THR A 110 -9.07 10.95 -19.27
C THR A 110 -8.31 11.31 -17.99
N ILE A 111 -8.67 12.42 -17.34
CA ILE A 111 -8.06 12.87 -16.08
C ILE A 111 -8.29 11.82 -14.99
N HIS A 112 -9.51 11.31 -14.88
CA HIS A 112 -9.85 10.27 -13.91
C HIS A 112 -9.00 9.01 -14.10
N VAL A 113 -8.84 8.50 -15.34
CA VAL A 113 -8.01 7.31 -15.63
C VAL A 113 -6.56 7.54 -15.24
N VAL A 114 -5.99 8.70 -15.57
CA VAL A 114 -4.62 9.08 -15.20
C VAL A 114 -4.46 9.15 -13.67
N CYS A 115 -5.36 9.88 -13.00
CA CYS A 115 -5.30 10.03 -11.55
C CYS A 115 -5.50 8.69 -10.82
N LEU A 116 -6.38 7.83 -11.30
CA LEU A 116 -6.57 6.51 -10.72
C LEU A 116 -5.29 5.68 -10.80
N ASN A 117 -4.69 5.57 -11.98
CA ASN A 117 -3.48 4.78 -12.20
C ASN A 117 -2.28 5.30 -11.40
N LEU A 118 -2.05 6.62 -11.37
CA LEU A 118 -0.98 7.19 -10.55
C LEU A 118 -1.25 7.04 -9.05
N GLY A 119 -2.50 7.22 -8.63
CA GLY A 119 -2.91 7.01 -7.23
C GLY A 119 -2.72 5.56 -6.79
N GLN A 120 -3.00 4.60 -7.67
CA GLN A 120 -2.73 3.18 -7.50
C GLN A 120 -1.23 2.90 -7.38
N SER A 121 -0.42 3.48 -8.26
CA SER A 121 1.02 3.25 -8.26
C SER A 121 1.71 3.71 -6.96
N VAL A 122 1.38 4.90 -6.44
CA VAL A 122 1.95 5.37 -5.16
C VAL A 122 1.46 4.58 -3.94
N ALA A 123 0.25 4.02 -4.00
CA ALA A 123 -0.22 3.10 -2.97
C ALA A 123 0.54 1.77 -3.01
N LEU A 124 0.77 1.23 -4.21
CA LEU A 124 1.60 0.04 -4.41
C LEU A 124 3.03 0.27 -3.92
N MET A 125 3.63 1.43 -4.21
CA MET A 125 4.96 1.79 -3.72
C MET A 125 5.06 1.69 -2.18
N ASN A 126 4.10 2.28 -1.46
CA ASN A 126 4.01 2.15 0.00
C ASN A 126 3.89 0.69 0.47
N TYR A 127 3.11 -0.13 -0.26
CA TYR A 127 2.96 -1.55 0.08
C TYR A 127 4.21 -2.39 -0.21
N VAL A 128 4.94 -2.08 -1.29
CA VAL A 128 6.26 -2.67 -1.57
C VAL A 128 7.21 -2.36 -0.41
N ASP A 129 7.31 -1.10 0.00
CA ASP A 129 8.21 -0.68 1.07
C ASP A 129 7.89 -1.36 2.41
N LYS A 130 6.59 -1.39 2.79
CA LYS A 130 6.14 -2.07 4.01
C LYS A 130 6.39 -3.57 3.98
N THR A 131 6.22 -4.21 2.83
CA THR A 131 6.49 -5.63 2.65
C THR A 131 7.98 -5.91 2.74
N SER A 132 8.81 -5.05 2.16
CA SER A 132 10.27 -5.11 2.24
C SER A 132 10.77 -5.04 3.70
N ASP A 133 10.24 -4.11 4.51
CA ASP A 133 10.57 -4.02 5.94
C ASP A 133 10.28 -5.34 6.71
N LEU A 134 9.16 -6.01 6.39
CA LEU A 134 8.83 -7.30 7.00
C LEU A 134 9.74 -8.41 6.47
N HIS A 135 10.08 -8.39 5.18
CA HIS A 135 10.98 -9.35 4.57
C HIS A 135 12.37 -9.29 5.22
N ASP A 136 12.94 -8.09 5.33
CA ASP A 136 14.26 -7.87 5.93
C ASP A 136 14.30 -8.35 7.39
N LYS A 137 13.26 -8.06 8.17
CA LYS A 137 13.12 -8.58 9.54
C LYS A 137 13.07 -10.10 9.58
N THR A 138 12.41 -10.72 8.62
CA THR A 138 12.34 -12.19 8.50
C THR A 138 13.71 -12.78 8.17
N LEU A 139 14.46 -12.16 7.26
CA LEU A 139 15.82 -12.56 6.90
C LEU A 139 16.78 -12.50 8.10
N VAL A 140 16.65 -11.48 8.95
CA VAL A 140 17.47 -11.38 10.18
C VAL A 140 17.30 -12.62 11.06
N TYR A 141 16.07 -13.11 11.28
CA TYR A 141 15.84 -14.31 12.09
C TYR A 141 16.26 -15.59 11.38
N SER A 142 16.07 -15.66 10.06
CA SER A 142 16.51 -16.80 9.24
C SER A 142 18.02 -17.00 9.33
N LYS A 143 18.80 -15.91 9.20
CA LYS A 143 20.26 -15.94 9.34
C LYS A 143 20.72 -16.32 10.76
N GLN A 144 20.00 -15.86 11.79
CA GLN A 144 20.31 -16.29 13.16
C GLN A 144 20.12 -17.79 13.34
N LEU A 145 19.03 -18.33 12.79
CA LEU A 145 18.72 -19.76 12.82
C LEU A 145 19.78 -20.57 12.07
N GLU A 146 20.20 -20.11 10.89
CA GLU A 146 21.30 -20.72 10.11
C GLU A 146 22.61 -20.79 10.91
N HIS A 147 23.04 -19.68 11.51
CA HIS A 147 24.35 -19.61 12.17
C HIS A 147 24.37 -20.23 13.58
N THR A 148 23.25 -20.19 14.30
CA THR A 148 23.24 -20.56 15.73
C THR A 148 22.28 -21.70 16.09
N GLY A 149 21.47 -22.18 15.13
CA GLY A 149 20.41 -23.15 15.38
C GLY A 149 19.24 -22.58 16.20
N ASN A 150 19.22 -21.28 16.46
CA ASN A 150 18.21 -20.60 17.26
C ASN A 150 18.04 -19.13 16.80
N PHE A 151 16.98 -18.46 17.22
CA PHE A 151 16.77 -17.05 16.90
C PHE A 151 16.25 -16.27 18.11
N LYS A 152 16.63 -15.00 18.20
CA LYS A 152 16.33 -14.14 19.36
C LYS A 152 14.97 -13.47 19.21
N LEU A 153 13.90 -14.26 19.23
CA LEU A 153 12.52 -13.77 19.13
C LEU A 153 11.63 -14.39 20.21
N THR A 154 11.00 -13.56 21.03
CA THR A 154 10.05 -14.03 22.06
C THR A 154 8.69 -14.37 21.47
N LYS A 155 7.89 -15.21 22.14
CA LYS A 155 6.49 -15.50 21.74
C LYS A 155 5.63 -14.24 21.58
N LYS A 156 5.85 -13.21 22.43
CA LYS A 156 5.12 -11.94 22.34
C LYS A 156 5.52 -11.16 21.09
N GLN A 157 6.80 -11.06 20.78
CA GLN A 157 7.28 -10.39 19.57
C GLN A 157 6.84 -11.14 18.31
N MET A 158 6.89 -12.48 18.33
CA MET A 158 6.37 -13.33 17.25
C MET A 158 4.91 -13.03 16.95
N ARG A 159 4.03 -13.05 17.96
CA ARG A 159 2.61 -12.73 17.79
C ARG A 159 2.39 -11.33 17.21
N LYS A 160 3.16 -10.33 17.65
CA LYS A 160 3.10 -8.97 17.09
C LYS A 160 3.55 -8.94 15.64
N PHE A 161 4.58 -9.70 15.27
CA PHE A 161 5.06 -9.79 13.90
C PHE A 161 4.00 -10.43 13.00
N ILE A 162 3.47 -11.60 13.38
CA ILE A 162 2.35 -12.24 12.68
C ILE A 162 1.18 -11.26 12.51
N GLY A 163 0.78 -10.57 13.57
CA GLY A 163 -0.29 -9.56 13.51
C GLY A 163 0.00 -8.40 12.56
N LYS A 164 1.24 -7.89 12.53
CA LYS A 164 1.66 -6.84 11.58
C LYS A 164 1.58 -7.35 10.13
N THR A 165 2.07 -8.55 9.86
CA THR A 165 2.00 -9.18 8.54
C THR A 165 0.55 -9.42 8.10
N MET A 166 -0.31 -9.91 9.00
CA MET A 166 -1.73 -10.12 8.73
C MET A 166 -2.46 -8.81 8.42
N ASN A 167 -2.25 -7.77 9.22
CA ASN A 167 -2.86 -6.46 8.97
C ASN A 167 -2.39 -5.88 7.63
N LEU A 168 -1.10 -5.99 7.31
CA LEU A 168 -0.60 -5.54 6.01
C LEU A 168 -1.28 -6.29 4.86
N LYS A 169 -1.37 -7.63 4.94
CA LYS A 169 -2.06 -8.45 3.94
C LYS A 169 -3.54 -8.09 3.80
N ASN A 170 -4.24 -7.83 4.90
CA ASN A 170 -5.65 -7.43 4.87
C ASN A 170 -5.84 -6.06 4.22
N ASN A 171 -5.02 -5.07 4.57
CA ASN A 171 -5.06 -3.74 3.96
C ASN A 171 -4.79 -3.81 2.46
N ILE A 172 -3.79 -4.60 2.05
CA ILE A 172 -3.48 -4.88 0.65
C ILE A 172 -4.70 -5.51 -0.03
N ALA A 173 -5.31 -6.54 0.53
CA ALA A 173 -6.48 -7.19 -0.08
C ALA A 173 -7.68 -6.23 -0.23
N GLU A 174 -7.91 -5.37 0.75
CA GLU A 174 -9.00 -4.40 0.74
C GLU A 174 -8.76 -3.28 -0.29
N ASP A 175 -7.54 -2.76 -0.35
CA ASP A 175 -7.19 -1.67 -1.26
C ASP A 175 -6.98 -2.18 -2.69
N LEU A 176 -6.32 -3.34 -2.88
CA LEU A 176 -5.97 -3.91 -4.19
C LEU A 176 -7.12 -4.55 -4.96
N PHE A 177 -8.19 -4.96 -4.27
CA PHE A 177 -9.46 -5.28 -4.93
C PHE A 177 -9.99 -4.10 -5.76
N VAL A 178 -9.61 -2.86 -5.43
CA VAL A 178 -10.02 -1.63 -6.13
C VAL A 178 -9.13 -1.32 -7.35
N PHE A 179 -8.17 -2.19 -7.71
CA PHE A 179 -7.22 -1.97 -8.81
C PHE A 179 -7.67 -2.60 -10.15
N GLU A 180 -8.97 -2.83 -10.30
CA GLU A 180 -9.60 -3.11 -11.60
C GLU A 180 -9.56 -1.86 -12.50
N ALA A 181 -9.66 -2.07 -13.82
CA ALA A 181 -9.74 -0.97 -14.76
C ALA A 181 -10.98 -0.12 -14.44
N PRO A 182 -10.91 1.22 -14.51
CA PRO A 182 -12.06 2.07 -14.21
C PRO A 182 -13.23 1.72 -15.13
N GLU A 183 -14.47 1.74 -14.62
CA GLU A 183 -15.66 1.36 -15.41
C GLU A 183 -15.77 2.15 -16.73
N VAL A 184 -15.34 3.41 -16.74
CA VAL A 184 -15.31 4.25 -17.95
C VAL A 184 -14.37 3.71 -19.04
N ALA A 185 -13.30 3.01 -18.65
CA ALA A 185 -12.38 2.36 -19.58
C ALA A 185 -12.93 1.05 -20.15
N TRP A 186 -14.04 0.51 -19.65
CA TRP A 186 -14.65 -0.71 -20.22
C TRP A 186 -15.40 -0.43 -21.51
N ASN A 187 -15.97 0.78 -21.64
CA ASN A 187 -16.86 1.13 -22.74
C ASN A 187 -16.21 2.04 -23.80
N VAL A 188 -15.07 2.67 -23.47
CA VAL A 188 -14.38 3.61 -24.36
C VAL A 188 -12.99 3.07 -24.72
N LYS A 189 -12.79 2.77 -26.00
CA LYS A 189 -11.56 2.16 -26.52
C LYS A 189 -10.32 2.99 -26.21
N GLU A 190 -10.40 4.31 -26.36
CA GLU A 190 -9.30 5.24 -26.08
C GLU A 190 -8.90 5.23 -24.60
N LEU A 191 -9.87 5.16 -23.69
CA LEU A 191 -9.62 5.10 -22.24
C LEU A 191 -9.09 3.73 -21.82
N SER A 192 -9.59 2.65 -22.43
CA SER A 192 -9.07 1.29 -22.25
C SER A 192 -7.60 1.20 -22.63
N LEU A 193 -7.22 1.78 -23.78
CA LEU A 193 -5.83 1.83 -24.23
C LEU A 193 -4.96 2.66 -23.29
N LEU A 194 -5.46 3.79 -22.79
CA LEU A 194 -4.74 4.63 -21.84
C LEU A 194 -4.49 3.89 -20.52
N ASP A 195 -5.53 3.27 -19.96
CA ASP A 195 -5.43 2.46 -18.73
C ASP A 195 -4.43 1.32 -18.90
N TYR A 196 -4.53 0.56 -19.99
CA TYR A 196 -3.59 -0.52 -20.30
C TYR A 196 -2.14 -0.03 -20.32
N LYS A 197 -1.85 1.06 -21.07
CA LYS A 197 -0.50 1.61 -21.18
C LYS A 197 0.03 2.14 -19.84
N LEU A 198 -0.81 2.82 -19.06
CA LEU A 198 -0.45 3.29 -17.73
C LEU A 198 -0.13 2.12 -16.79
N ARG A 199 -0.96 1.08 -16.78
CA ARG A 199 -0.76 -0.10 -15.91
C ARG A 199 0.51 -0.88 -16.26
N ASP A 200 0.84 -0.94 -17.54
CA ASP A 200 2.07 -1.59 -18.02
C ASP A 200 3.31 -0.78 -17.63
N GLU A 201 3.34 0.52 -17.93
CA GLU A 201 4.46 1.41 -17.58
C GLU A 201 4.67 1.54 -16.07
N LEU A 202 3.59 1.57 -15.28
CA LEU A 202 3.65 1.63 -13.81
C LEU A 202 3.91 0.26 -13.17
N ASP A 203 4.05 -0.81 -13.97
CA ASP A 203 4.28 -2.18 -13.51
C ASP A 203 3.25 -2.65 -12.45
N VAL A 204 2.01 -2.17 -12.51
CA VAL A 204 0.98 -2.35 -11.46
C VAL A 204 0.81 -3.82 -11.11
N VAL A 205 0.68 -4.68 -12.13
CA VAL A 205 0.48 -6.12 -11.96
C VAL A 205 1.72 -6.81 -11.39
N LYS A 206 2.92 -6.46 -11.89
CA LYS A 206 4.17 -7.07 -11.43
C LYS A 206 4.47 -6.70 -9.98
N ARG A 207 4.27 -5.43 -9.61
CA ARG A 207 4.43 -4.94 -8.23
C ARG A 207 3.46 -5.65 -7.28
N HIS A 208 2.21 -5.80 -7.68
CA HIS A 208 1.22 -6.56 -6.91
C HIS A 208 1.64 -8.01 -6.67
N GLN A 209 2.00 -8.74 -7.73
CA GLN A 209 2.45 -10.13 -7.63
C GLN A 209 3.72 -10.27 -6.78
N GLY A 210 4.65 -9.32 -6.89
CA GLY A 210 5.85 -9.28 -6.06
C GLY A 210 5.52 -9.15 -4.56
N ILE A 211 4.57 -8.28 -4.21
CA ILE A 211 4.07 -8.13 -2.84
C ILE A 211 3.45 -9.44 -2.34
N GLU A 212 2.55 -10.06 -3.11
CA GLU A 212 1.88 -11.31 -2.71
C GLU A 212 2.89 -12.44 -2.48
N ASN A 213 3.85 -12.60 -3.39
CA ASN A 213 4.90 -13.61 -3.27
C ASN A 213 5.75 -13.38 -2.02
N SER A 214 6.19 -12.14 -1.77
CA SER A 214 7.00 -11.81 -0.60
C SER A 214 6.24 -12.05 0.71
N LEU A 215 4.96 -11.66 0.78
CA LEU A 215 4.12 -11.93 1.95
C LEU A 215 3.91 -13.42 2.20
N ASN A 216 3.79 -14.24 1.16
CA ASN A 216 3.69 -15.69 1.29
C ASN A 216 4.99 -16.28 1.87
N VAL A 217 6.15 -15.87 1.35
CA VAL A 217 7.46 -16.28 1.89
C VAL A 217 7.60 -15.86 3.36
N ILE A 218 7.22 -14.63 3.71
CA ILE A 218 7.25 -14.15 5.10
C ILE A 218 6.35 -15.02 5.98
N LYS A 219 5.12 -15.30 5.55
CA LYS A 219 4.17 -16.14 6.28
C LYS A 219 4.74 -17.54 6.54
N GLU A 220 5.27 -18.19 5.52
CA GLU A 220 5.88 -19.53 5.64
C GLU A 220 7.02 -19.54 6.66
N ASN A 221 7.89 -18.54 6.64
CA ASN A 221 8.95 -18.40 7.64
C ASN A 221 8.40 -18.18 9.05
N LEU A 222 7.38 -17.32 9.21
CA LEU A 222 6.76 -17.08 10.51
C LEU A 222 6.06 -18.33 11.07
N ASP A 223 5.45 -19.15 10.20
CA ASP A 223 4.85 -20.44 10.58
C ASP A 223 5.93 -21.41 11.09
N LEU A 224 7.06 -21.53 10.38
CA LEU A 224 8.20 -22.34 10.81
C LEU A 224 8.78 -21.86 12.15
N PHE A 225 8.99 -20.54 12.30
CA PHE A 225 9.52 -19.98 13.54
C PHE A 225 8.55 -20.19 14.71
N ARG A 226 7.23 -20.08 14.48
CA ARG A 226 6.21 -20.36 15.50
C ARG A 226 6.33 -21.81 15.97
N ASP A 227 6.50 -22.75 15.05
CA ASP A 227 6.57 -24.18 15.38
C ASP A 227 7.82 -24.51 16.19
N ILE A 228 8.99 -23.95 15.81
CA ILE A 228 10.24 -24.05 16.59
C ILE A 228 10.05 -23.48 18.01
N LEU A 229 9.42 -22.31 18.14
CA LEU A 229 9.16 -21.70 19.44
C LEU A 229 8.18 -22.52 20.29
N ASN A 230 7.21 -23.21 19.69
CA ASN A 230 6.27 -24.03 20.43
C ASN A 230 6.92 -25.33 20.94
N HIS A 231 7.73 -26.00 20.11
CA HIS A 231 8.46 -27.21 20.50
C HIS A 231 9.38 -26.97 21.71
N LYS A 232 10.08 -25.84 21.77
CA LYS A 232 10.97 -25.49 22.90
C LYS A 232 10.29 -25.49 24.27
N TYR A 233 8.98 -25.20 24.36
CA TYR A 233 8.26 -25.15 25.63
C TYR A 233 7.47 -26.42 25.95
N SER A 234 7.17 -27.28 24.96
CA SER A 234 6.52 -28.57 25.23
C SER A 234 7.34 -29.39 26.24
N SER A 235 8.67 -29.29 26.17
CA SER A 235 9.57 -29.94 27.10
C SER A 235 9.53 -29.40 28.54
N MET A 236 8.96 -28.22 28.81
CA MET A 236 8.78 -27.77 30.20
C MET A 236 7.76 -28.63 30.96
N LEU A 237 6.67 -29.04 30.30
CA LEU A 237 5.68 -29.92 30.93
C LEU A 237 6.31 -31.30 31.20
N GLU A 238 7.11 -31.79 30.25
CA GLU A 238 7.86 -33.04 30.41
C GLU A 238 8.81 -32.97 31.62
N TRP A 239 9.56 -31.88 31.78
CA TRP A 239 10.44 -31.70 32.94
C TRP A 239 9.67 -31.60 34.26
N ILE A 240 8.52 -30.92 34.28
CA ILE A 240 7.67 -30.87 35.48
C ILE A 240 7.20 -32.27 35.87
N ILE A 241 6.75 -33.08 34.90
CA ILE A 241 6.32 -34.47 35.15
C ILE A 241 7.49 -35.31 35.69
N ILE A 242 8.68 -35.22 35.08
CA ILE A 242 9.87 -35.95 35.53
C ILE A 242 10.24 -35.57 36.97
N ILE A 243 10.20 -34.27 37.30
CA ILE A 243 10.50 -33.79 38.66
C ILE A 243 9.46 -34.28 39.66
N LEU A 244 8.17 -34.26 39.31
CA LEU A 244 7.09 -34.75 40.18
C LEU A 244 7.25 -36.25 40.49
N ILE A 245 7.57 -37.06 39.47
CA ILE A 245 7.85 -38.50 39.64
C ILE A 245 9.08 -38.71 40.54
N LEU A 246 10.17 -37.95 40.33
CA LEU A 246 11.36 -38.05 41.17
C LEU A 246 11.08 -37.71 42.64
N LEU A 247 10.29 -36.68 42.91
CA LEU A 247 9.88 -36.31 44.26
C LEU A 247 9.06 -37.42 44.93
N GLU A 248 8.11 -38.01 44.21
CA GLU A 248 7.29 -39.12 44.71
C GLU A 248 8.15 -40.34 45.05
N VAL A 249 9.09 -40.71 44.17
CA VAL A 249 10.05 -41.80 44.41
C VAL A 249 10.87 -41.53 45.67
N VAL A 250 11.44 -40.33 45.81
CA VAL A 250 12.23 -39.98 47.01
C VAL A 250 11.39 -40.08 48.29
N GLN A 251 10.15 -39.60 48.28
CA GLN A 251 9.24 -39.68 49.43
C GLN A 251 8.86 -41.13 49.79
N ILE A 252 8.83 -42.04 48.82
CA ILE A 252 8.55 -43.47 49.09
C ILE A 252 9.76 -44.15 49.78
N PHE A 253 10.98 -43.71 49.48
CA PHE A 253 12.21 -44.36 49.94
C PHE A 253 12.85 -43.73 51.20
N PHE A 254 12.49 -42.49 51.56
CA PHE A 254 13.01 -41.77 52.74
C PHE A 254 11.87 -41.35 53.68
#